data_AF-A0A968XL15-F1
#
_entry.id   AF-A0A968XL15-F1
#
_cell.length_a   1.000
_cell.length_b   1.000
_cell.length_c   1.000
_cell.angle_alpha   90.00
_cell.angle_beta   90.00
_cell.angle_gamma   90.00
#
_symmetry.space_group_name_H-M   'P 1'
#
loop_
_entity.id
_entity.type
_entity.pdbx_description
1 polymer ?
#
loop_
_entity_poly.entity_id
_entity_poly.type
_entity_poly.pdbx_seq_one_letter_code
_entity_poly.pdbx_strand_id
1 'polypeptide(L)'
;MKVQLFWIIILNLFWVGSCEAQSKLPEKIPEKVSFSYYEGGGMSRSYKKIRIAEGVVEFEEMFGNQSEPQKWSANLSDADSANLYRIFVENKFDRIKNDERKEIVYDAGSETISISVNLKSFNVTYGKNSPLSGKDLSRFQAVRKAIDELLEKSKNQKNDNSLDMTISEAEEFIKGKWRATGEHSSKHTWYLEWTFNSGKFKQVGYPPILQEGKYKIVVVGNGKITLELYEQKGTFGEEKKTIEIVISSQTKLLNIERMNGFSKITE
;
A
#
# COMPACT_ATOMS: atom_id res chain seq x y z
N MET A 1 12.84 5.69 68.65
CA MET A 1 11.66 6.10 67.85
C MET A 1 11.90 7.20 66.83
N LYS A 2 12.84 8.14 66.99
CA LYS A 2 13.03 9.25 66.03
C LYS A 2 13.70 8.87 64.69
N VAL A 3 14.41 7.74 64.61
CA VAL A 3 15.12 7.28 63.39
C VAL A 3 14.18 6.60 62.37
N GLN A 4 13.07 6.02 62.82
CA GLN A 4 12.11 5.33 61.94
C GLN A 4 11.26 6.29 61.09
N LEU A 5 11.01 7.50 61.60
CA LEU A 5 10.20 8.50 60.87
C LEU A 5 10.95 9.10 59.67
N PHE A 6 12.28 9.16 59.74
CA PHE A 6 13.11 9.75 58.68
C PHE A 6 13.17 8.85 57.42
N TRP A 7 13.18 7.53 57.60
CA TRP A 7 13.16 6.57 56.50
C TRP A 7 11.84 6.57 55.72
N ILE A 8 10.71 6.81 56.39
CA ILE A 8 9.38 6.86 55.75
C ILE A 8 9.26 8.09 54.83
N ILE A 9 9.89 9.22 55.19
CA ILE A 9 9.87 10.44 54.38
C ILE A 9 10.77 10.30 53.14
N ILE A 10 11.94 9.66 53.26
CA ILE A 10 12.83 9.39 52.12
C ILE A 10 12.19 8.39 51.14
N LEU A 11 11.49 7.36 51.64
CA LEU A 11 10.83 6.36 50.78
C LEU A 11 9.67 6.95 49.96
N ASN A 12 8.94 7.94 50.50
CA ASN A 12 7.86 8.61 49.78
C ASN A 12 8.36 9.57 48.69
N LEU A 13 9.55 10.16 48.85
CA LEU A 13 10.14 11.04 47.83
C LEU A 13 10.60 10.28 46.57
N PHE A 14 10.87 8.97 46.66
CA PHE A 14 11.20 8.14 45.49
C PHE A 14 9.98 7.74 44.64
N TRP A 15 8.76 7.78 45.19
CA TRP A 15 7.56 7.35 44.48
C TRP A 15 6.92 8.46 43.63
N VAL A 16 7.12 9.74 43.98
CA VAL A 16 6.53 10.87 43.24
C VAL A 16 7.30 11.18 41.94
N GLY A 17 8.55 10.73 41.80
CA GLY A 17 9.39 10.99 40.62
C GLY A 17 9.21 10.04 39.42
N SER A 18 8.44 8.95 39.54
CA SER A 18 8.30 7.95 38.46
C SER A 18 7.05 8.11 37.59
N CYS A 19 6.20 9.10 37.86
CA CYS A 19 4.96 9.28 37.12
C CYS A 19 5.16 9.88 35.71
N GLU A 20 6.37 10.34 35.37
CA GLU A 20 6.72 10.83 34.03
C GLU A 20 7.10 9.71 33.02
N ALA A 21 6.97 8.42 33.35
CA ALA A 21 7.68 7.37 32.60
C ALA A 21 6.88 6.54 31.55
N GLN A 22 5.55 6.58 31.55
CA GLN A 22 4.74 5.65 30.76
C GLN A 22 4.35 6.21 29.39
N SER A 23 4.41 5.37 28.34
CA SER A 23 3.95 5.72 26.99
C SER A 23 2.44 5.93 26.99
N LYS A 24 1.96 6.86 26.16
CA LYS A 24 0.54 7.09 25.88
C LYS A 24 -0.03 6.12 24.85
N LEU A 25 0.83 5.33 24.19
CA LEU A 25 0.41 4.27 23.28
C LEU A 25 0.00 3.03 24.11
N PRO A 26 -1.17 2.42 23.84
CA PRO A 26 -1.55 1.19 24.52
C PRO A 26 -0.59 0.04 24.18
N GLU A 27 -0.35 -0.87 25.12
CA GLU A 27 0.55 -2.00 24.91
C GLU A 27 0.07 -2.96 23.82
N LYS A 28 -1.25 -3.10 23.67
CA LYS A 28 -1.89 -3.89 22.62
C LYS A 28 -2.29 -3.01 21.45
N ILE A 29 -2.19 -3.55 20.24
CA ILE A 29 -2.64 -2.87 19.02
C ILE A 29 -4.15 -2.61 19.12
N PRO A 30 -4.61 -1.37 18.93
CA PRO A 30 -6.04 -1.03 18.90
C PRO A 30 -6.64 -1.37 17.53
N GLU A 31 -7.96 -1.48 17.46
CA GLU A 31 -8.68 -1.74 16.19
C GLU A 31 -8.40 -0.66 15.14
N LYS A 32 -8.28 0.59 15.57
CA LYS A 32 -8.04 1.74 14.69
C LYS A 32 -6.64 2.28 14.92
N VAL A 33 -5.70 1.80 14.11
CA VAL A 33 -4.35 2.33 14.02
C VAL A 33 -3.99 2.68 12.57
N SER A 34 -3.29 3.79 12.40
CA SER A 34 -2.66 4.14 11.14
C SER A 34 -1.27 4.71 11.35
N PHE A 35 -0.40 4.49 10.37
CA PHE A 35 0.96 4.98 10.35
C PHE A 35 1.16 5.79 9.07
N SER A 36 1.96 6.84 9.15
CA SER A 36 2.38 7.58 7.97
C SER A 36 3.85 7.92 8.07
N TYR A 37 4.53 7.80 6.94
CA TYR A 37 5.87 8.33 6.73
C TYR A 37 5.85 9.30 5.55
N TYR A 38 6.54 10.41 5.72
CA TYR A 38 6.75 11.39 4.67
C TYR A 38 8.21 11.86 4.70
N GLU A 39 8.88 11.83 3.56
CA GLU A 39 10.19 12.41 3.35
C GLU A 39 10.07 13.46 2.26
N GLY A 40 10.45 14.69 2.55
CA GLY A 40 10.44 15.80 1.60
C GLY A 40 11.85 16.23 1.23
N GLY A 41 12.09 16.48 -0.06
CA GLY A 41 13.38 16.90 -0.61
C GLY A 41 13.70 18.39 -0.48
N GLY A 42 13.03 19.15 0.38
CA GLY A 42 13.23 20.59 0.54
C GLY A 42 12.67 21.38 -0.65
N MET A 43 13.50 22.19 -1.31
CA MET A 43 13.15 22.92 -2.53
C MET A 43 13.05 22.02 -3.76
N SER A 44 13.58 20.79 -3.71
CA SER A 44 13.41 19.85 -4.81
C SER A 44 12.00 19.28 -4.83
N ARG A 45 11.45 19.03 -6.04
CA ARG A 45 10.15 18.36 -6.21
C ARG A 45 10.27 16.85 -5.99
N SER A 46 11.03 16.41 -4.98
CA SER A 46 11.12 15.00 -4.60
C SER A 46 10.45 14.75 -3.26
N TYR A 47 9.80 13.60 -3.14
CA TYR A 47 9.25 13.14 -1.88
C TYR A 47 9.04 11.63 -1.90
N LYS A 48 8.98 11.02 -0.71
CA LYS A 48 8.53 9.65 -0.48
C LYS A 48 7.43 9.68 0.57
N LYS A 49 6.30 9.05 0.27
CA LYS A 49 5.12 8.99 1.13
C LYS A 49 4.69 7.55 1.30
N ILE A 50 4.50 7.15 2.55
CA ILE A 50 3.98 5.83 2.92
C ILE A 50 2.80 6.05 3.84
N ARG A 51 1.68 5.38 3.55
CA ARG A 51 0.53 5.31 4.45
C ARG A 51 0.23 3.84 4.73
N ILE A 52 0.05 3.51 6.01
CA ILE A 52 -0.33 2.17 6.43
C ILE A 52 -1.60 2.31 7.27
N ALA A 53 -2.71 1.76 6.80
CA ALA A 53 -3.99 1.78 7.49
C ALA A 53 -4.83 0.60 7.03
N GLU A 54 -5.66 0.06 7.94
CA GLU A 54 -6.68 -0.95 7.58
C GLU A 54 -6.09 -2.16 6.83
N GLY A 55 -4.89 -2.61 7.23
CA GLY A 55 -4.21 -3.75 6.61
C GLY A 55 -3.65 -3.49 5.21
N VAL A 56 -3.54 -2.23 4.78
CA VAL A 56 -2.98 -1.85 3.47
C VAL A 56 -1.79 -0.92 3.67
N VAL A 57 -0.72 -1.16 2.91
CA VAL A 57 0.37 -0.20 2.69
C VAL A 57 0.20 0.48 1.34
N GLU A 58 0.21 1.79 1.33
CA GLU A 58 0.20 2.65 0.15
C GLU A 58 1.55 3.38 0.07
N PHE A 59 2.19 3.33 -1.08
CA PHE A 59 3.46 3.97 -1.37
C PHE A 59 3.31 4.93 -2.55
N GLU A 60 3.91 6.11 -2.41
CA GLU A 60 4.01 7.12 -3.44
C GLU A 60 5.39 7.80 -3.37
N GLU A 61 6.13 7.83 -4.47
CA GLU A 61 7.45 8.47 -4.55
C GLU A 61 7.58 9.31 -5.81
N MET A 62 8.10 10.52 -5.66
CA MET A 62 8.40 11.43 -6.75
C MET A 62 9.89 11.69 -6.76
N PHE A 63 10.53 11.46 -7.91
CA PHE A 63 11.89 11.92 -8.17
C PHE A 63 11.86 13.26 -8.93
N GLY A 64 12.81 14.15 -8.67
CA GLY A 64 12.72 15.57 -9.09
C GLY A 64 12.55 15.82 -10.60
N ASN A 65 12.93 14.87 -11.46
CA ASN A 65 12.78 14.95 -12.92
C ASN A 65 11.55 14.19 -13.47
N GLN A 66 10.76 13.54 -12.62
CA GLN A 66 9.58 12.78 -13.05
C GLN A 66 8.36 13.69 -13.25
N SER A 67 7.54 13.36 -14.26
CA SER A 67 6.27 14.03 -14.52
C SER A 67 5.19 13.61 -13.52
N GLU A 68 5.22 12.34 -13.11
CA GLU A 68 4.25 11.69 -12.23
C GLU A 68 4.95 10.82 -11.19
N PRO A 69 4.37 10.69 -9.97
CA PRO A 69 4.96 9.86 -8.93
C PRO A 69 4.73 8.37 -9.21
N GLN A 70 5.69 7.55 -8.79
CA GLN A 70 5.53 6.10 -8.74
C GLN A 70 4.59 5.72 -7.60
N LYS A 71 3.54 4.95 -7.89
CA LYS A 71 2.54 4.53 -6.89
C LYS A 71 2.38 3.03 -6.87
N TRP A 72 2.21 2.47 -5.67
CA TRP A 72 1.73 1.11 -5.52
C TRP A 72 1.09 0.91 -4.15
N SER A 73 0.28 -0.14 -4.03
CA SER A 73 -0.24 -0.61 -2.75
C SER A 73 -0.05 -2.13 -2.63
N ALA A 74 -0.04 -2.61 -1.39
CA ALA A 74 -0.02 -4.03 -1.06
C ALA A 74 -0.81 -4.27 0.23
N ASN A 75 -1.37 -5.46 0.38
CA ASN A 75 -1.96 -5.87 1.66
C ASN A 75 -0.85 -6.26 2.62
N LEU A 76 -1.09 -5.97 3.89
CA LEU A 76 -0.25 -6.36 5.00
C LEU A 76 -0.91 -7.48 5.78
N SER A 77 -0.09 -8.39 6.30
CA SER A 77 -0.57 -9.35 7.28
C SER A 77 -0.85 -8.67 8.63
N ASP A 78 -1.77 -9.23 9.42
CA ASP A 78 -2.01 -8.78 10.79
C ASP A 78 -0.75 -8.85 11.65
N ALA A 79 0.09 -9.88 11.42
CA ALA A 79 1.36 -10.06 12.11
C ALA A 79 2.36 -8.93 11.80
N ASP A 80 2.42 -8.47 10.56
CA ASP A 80 3.28 -7.36 10.15
C ASP A 80 2.82 -6.04 10.75
N SER A 81 1.50 -5.79 10.75
CA SER A 81 0.89 -4.60 11.35
C SER A 81 1.12 -4.57 12.87
N ALA A 82 0.93 -5.71 13.55
CA ALA A 82 1.18 -5.85 14.97
C ALA A 82 2.66 -5.68 15.32
N ASN A 83 3.57 -6.22 14.49
CA ASN A 83 5.00 -6.06 14.70
C ASN A 83 5.44 -4.59 14.55
N LEU A 84 4.97 -3.88 13.51
CA LEU A 84 5.26 -2.46 13.35
C LEU A 84 4.75 -1.67 14.57
N TYR A 85 3.50 -1.90 14.99
CA TYR A 85 2.93 -1.24 16.17
C TYR A 85 3.77 -1.48 17.44
N ARG A 86 4.17 -2.73 17.69
CA ARG A 86 5.04 -3.09 18.83
C ARG A 86 6.32 -2.26 18.84
N ILE A 87 6.94 -2.04 17.69
CA ILE A 87 8.17 -1.24 17.58
C ILE A 87 7.93 0.22 17.97
N PHE A 88 6.77 0.81 17.62
CA PHE A 88 6.40 2.16 18.08
C PHE A 88 6.28 2.24 19.61
N VAL A 89 5.63 1.24 20.23
CA VAL A 89 5.44 1.15 21.69
C VAL A 89 6.78 0.98 22.41
N GLU A 90 7.62 0.03 21.98
CA GLU A 90 8.93 -0.25 22.58
C GLU A 90 9.88 0.94 22.51
N ASN A 91 9.82 1.69 21.40
CA ASN A 91 10.61 2.90 21.22
C ASN A 91 9.99 4.14 21.89
N LYS A 92 8.83 4.00 22.56
CA LYS A 92 8.12 5.11 23.21
C LYS A 92 7.95 6.31 22.27
N PHE A 93 7.54 6.04 21.03
CA PHE A 93 7.56 7.02 19.95
C PHE A 93 6.75 8.29 20.28
N ASP A 94 5.63 8.15 21.00
CA ASP A 94 4.78 9.24 21.48
C ASP A 94 5.47 10.24 22.42
N ARG A 95 6.68 9.91 22.89
CA ARG A 95 7.45 10.70 23.83
C ARG A 95 8.66 11.39 23.21
N ILE A 96 8.96 11.10 21.95
CA ILE A 96 10.08 11.73 21.25
C ILE A 96 9.82 13.24 21.17
N LYS A 97 10.82 14.04 21.51
CA LYS A 97 10.76 15.49 21.38
C LYS A 97 11.93 15.97 20.53
N ASN A 98 11.66 16.95 19.68
CA ASN A 98 12.72 17.65 18.97
C ASN A 98 13.57 18.48 19.92
N ASP A 99 14.87 18.55 19.62
CA ASP A 99 15.76 19.48 20.30
C ASP A 99 15.43 20.92 19.89
N GLU A 100 15.86 21.88 20.71
CA GLU A 100 15.79 23.28 20.32
C GLU A 100 16.64 23.53 19.06
N ARG A 101 16.02 24.15 18.06
CA ARG A 101 16.72 24.56 16.84
C ARG A 101 17.78 25.61 17.17
N LYS A 102 18.98 25.46 16.62
CA LYS A 102 20.04 26.47 16.72
C LYS A 102 19.93 27.52 15.61
N GLU A 103 19.58 27.10 14.40
CA GLU A 103 19.50 27.94 13.20
C GLU A 103 18.35 27.48 12.29
N ILE A 104 17.91 28.33 11.35
CA ILE A 104 16.89 28.01 10.34
C ILE A 104 17.58 27.79 9.00
N VAL A 105 17.29 26.66 8.35
CA VAL A 105 17.78 26.31 7.02
C VAL A 105 16.61 26.26 6.05
N TYR A 106 16.56 27.19 5.09
CA TYR A 106 15.42 27.38 4.19
C TYR A 106 15.25 26.32 3.09
N ASP A 107 16.23 25.43 2.92
CA ASP A 107 16.21 24.32 1.94
C ASP A 107 16.51 22.97 2.60
N ALA A 108 16.02 22.79 3.83
CA ALA A 108 16.17 21.52 4.51
C ALA A 108 15.01 20.60 4.14
N GLY A 109 15.34 19.47 3.50
CA GLY A 109 14.47 18.30 3.52
C GLY A 109 14.18 17.86 4.95
N SER A 110 13.12 17.07 5.10
CA SER A 110 12.71 16.53 6.40
C SER A 110 12.01 15.20 6.25
N GLU A 111 12.12 14.39 7.30
CA GLU A 111 11.41 13.14 7.47
C GLU A 111 10.37 13.32 8.57
N THR A 112 9.15 12.85 8.34
CA THR A 112 8.05 12.94 9.29
C THR A 112 7.45 11.56 9.46
N ILE A 113 7.44 11.04 10.68
CA ILE A 113 6.75 9.81 11.04
C ILE A 113 5.57 10.18 11.94
N SER A 114 4.40 9.64 11.63
CA SER A 114 3.23 9.80 12.49
C SER A 114 2.55 8.46 12.74
N ILE A 115 1.97 8.34 13.93
CA ILE A 115 1.10 7.23 14.31
C ILE A 115 -0.20 7.82 14.87
N SER A 116 -1.33 7.32 14.39
CA SER A 116 -2.65 7.65 14.92
C SER A 116 -3.27 6.42 15.53
N VAL A 117 -3.71 6.55 16.79
CA VAL A 117 -4.34 5.51 17.59
C VAL A 117 -5.67 6.06 18.09
N ASN A 118 -6.77 5.49 17.59
CA ASN A 118 -8.13 5.98 17.85
C ASN A 118 -8.26 7.48 17.49
N LEU A 119 -8.41 8.36 18.50
CA LEU A 119 -8.55 9.81 18.34
C LEU A 119 -7.26 10.59 18.64
N LYS A 120 -6.16 9.90 18.97
CA LYS A 120 -4.87 10.52 19.31
C LYS A 120 -3.90 10.34 18.16
N SER A 121 -3.11 11.37 17.87
CA SER A 121 -2.05 11.32 16.87
C SER A 121 -0.75 11.83 17.47
N PHE A 122 0.34 11.16 17.14
CA PHE A 122 1.69 11.52 17.54
C PHE A 122 2.53 11.68 16.28
N ASN A 123 3.22 12.81 16.18
CA ASN A 123 3.99 13.16 15.00
C ASN A 123 5.39 13.64 15.42
N VAL A 124 6.41 13.12 14.75
CA VAL A 124 7.81 13.51 14.94
C VAL A 124 8.41 13.83 13.58
N THR A 125 8.95 15.04 13.46
CA THR A 125 9.69 15.47 12.29
C THR A 125 11.18 15.48 12.60
N TYR A 126 12.00 14.95 11.71
CA TYR A 126 13.46 14.92 11.79
C TYR A 126 14.06 15.63 10.57
N GLY A 127 15.03 16.51 10.79
CA GLY A 127 15.73 17.23 9.74
C GLY A 127 16.54 18.39 10.32
N LYS A 128 17.22 19.18 9.47
CA LYS A 128 18.04 20.31 9.96
C LYS A 128 17.24 21.32 10.79
N ASN A 129 15.96 21.53 10.44
CA ASN A 129 15.05 22.43 11.15
C ASN A 129 14.31 21.77 12.34
N SER A 130 14.50 20.47 12.54
CA SER A 130 13.87 19.69 13.60
C SER A 130 14.86 18.61 14.08
N PRO A 131 15.99 19.02 14.67
CA PRO A 131 17.00 18.07 15.10
C PRO A 131 16.46 17.14 16.18
N LEU A 132 17.04 15.94 16.22
CA LEU A 132 16.89 14.96 17.28
C LEU A 132 18.29 14.53 17.71
N SER A 133 18.48 14.31 19.01
CA SER A 133 19.76 13.88 19.56
C SER A 133 19.59 12.71 20.53
N GLY A 134 20.72 12.05 20.82
CA GLY A 134 20.81 10.98 21.80
C GLY A 134 19.75 9.89 21.60
N LYS A 135 19.00 9.62 22.67
CA LYS A 135 18.03 8.52 22.72
C LYS A 135 16.86 8.70 21.76
N ASP A 136 16.43 9.94 21.54
CA ASP A 136 15.26 10.24 20.72
C ASP A 136 15.55 10.07 19.22
N LEU A 137 16.77 10.40 18.79
CA LEU A 137 17.25 10.06 17.45
C LEU A 137 17.27 8.53 17.24
N SER A 138 17.81 7.77 18.18
CA SER A 138 17.86 6.30 18.07
C SER A 138 16.47 5.68 17.99
N ARG A 139 15.51 6.17 18.77
CA ARG A 139 14.11 5.71 18.75
C ARG A 139 13.44 6.03 17.42
N PHE A 140 13.63 7.24 16.91
CA PHE A 140 13.11 7.65 15.60
C PHE A 140 13.65 6.74 14.49
N GLN A 141 14.97 6.52 14.47
CA GLN A 141 15.63 5.67 13.48
C GLN A 141 15.19 4.20 13.55
N ALA A 142 14.93 3.67 14.74
CA ALA A 142 14.40 2.31 14.90
C ALA A 142 13.02 2.15 14.25
N VAL A 143 12.12 3.12 14.45
CA VAL A 143 10.80 3.14 13.81
C VAL A 143 10.94 3.34 12.30
N ARG A 144 11.79 4.27 11.86
CA ARG A 144 12.06 4.53 10.44
C ARG A 144 12.52 3.27 9.72
N LYS A 145 13.46 2.54 10.31
CA LYS A 145 14.00 1.27 9.80
C LYS A 145 12.91 0.21 9.68
N ALA A 146 12.06 0.06 10.70
CA ALA A 146 10.95 -0.89 10.66
C ALA A 146 9.95 -0.61 9.54
N ILE A 147 9.68 0.67 9.24
CA ILE A 147 8.85 1.07 8.10
C ILE A 147 9.51 0.67 6.77
N ASP A 148 10.82 0.87 6.60
CA ASP A 148 11.53 0.45 5.39
C ASP A 148 11.56 -1.08 5.23
N GLU A 149 11.85 -1.82 6.30
CA GLU A 149 11.85 -3.29 6.27
C GLU A 149 10.48 -3.85 5.89
N LEU A 150 9.40 -3.26 6.43
CA LEU A 150 8.03 -3.60 6.05
C LEU A 150 7.75 -3.29 4.58
N LEU A 151 8.21 -2.14 4.09
CA LEU A 151 8.02 -1.72 2.70
C LEU A 151 8.71 -2.67 1.72
N GLU A 152 9.98 -3.02 1.99
CA GLU A 152 10.73 -3.98 1.18
C GLU A 152 10.11 -5.37 1.22
N LYS A 153 9.67 -5.84 2.39
CA LYS A 153 8.92 -7.10 2.52
C LYS A 153 7.65 -7.08 1.67
N SER A 154 6.86 -6.00 1.75
CA SER A 154 5.59 -5.86 1.02
C SER A 154 5.81 -5.78 -0.49
N LYS A 155 6.87 -5.10 -0.92
CA LYS A 155 7.27 -5.01 -2.33
C LYS A 155 7.71 -6.37 -2.87
N ASN A 156 8.46 -7.13 -2.10
CA ASN A 156 8.85 -8.49 -2.46
C ASN A 156 7.64 -9.43 -2.51
N GLN A 157 6.75 -9.37 -1.52
CA GLN A 157 5.49 -10.13 -1.53
C GLN A 157 4.56 -9.73 -2.68
N LYS A 158 4.58 -8.47 -3.12
CA LYS A 158 3.86 -8.07 -4.33
C LYS A 158 4.44 -8.75 -5.58
N ASN A 159 5.75 -8.94 -5.63
CA ASN A 159 6.41 -9.66 -6.72
C ASN A 159 6.22 -11.18 -6.60
N ASP A 160 6.11 -11.71 -5.38
CA ASP A 160 5.97 -13.15 -5.08
C ASP A 160 4.49 -13.63 -5.12
N ASN A 161 3.53 -12.74 -4.83
CA ASN A 161 2.11 -12.90 -5.10
C ASN A 161 1.74 -12.44 -6.53
N SER A 162 2.73 -12.26 -7.40
CA SER A 162 2.56 -12.65 -8.80
C SER A 162 1.93 -14.03 -8.75
N LEU A 163 0.69 -14.19 -9.22
CA LEU A 163 0.14 -15.51 -9.47
C LEU A 163 1.15 -16.20 -10.39
N ASP A 164 2.03 -17.02 -9.82
CA ASP A 164 2.91 -17.95 -10.51
C ASP A 164 2.01 -19.09 -11.01
N MET A 165 1.07 -18.68 -11.86
CA MET A 165 0.18 -19.58 -12.54
C MET A 165 0.90 -19.99 -13.82
N THR A 166 0.95 -21.29 -14.04
CA THR A 166 1.35 -21.85 -15.32
C THR A 166 0.41 -21.35 -16.43
N ILE A 167 0.85 -21.43 -17.68
CA ILE A 167 -0.03 -21.14 -18.84
C ILE A 167 -1.34 -21.95 -18.77
N SER A 168 -1.28 -23.19 -18.30
CA SER A 168 -2.47 -24.05 -18.16
C SER A 168 -3.43 -23.54 -17.09
N GLU A 169 -2.93 -23.07 -15.95
CA GLU A 169 -3.77 -22.49 -14.89
C GLU A 169 -4.35 -21.14 -15.32
N ALA A 170 -3.58 -20.34 -16.06
CA ALA A 170 -4.05 -19.08 -16.67
C ALA A 170 -5.21 -19.33 -17.64
N GLU A 171 -5.07 -20.34 -18.52
CA GLU A 171 -6.11 -20.73 -19.46
C GLU A 171 -7.40 -21.13 -18.73
N GLU A 172 -7.30 -21.98 -17.71
CA GLU A 172 -8.48 -22.42 -16.96
C GLU A 172 -9.12 -21.28 -16.15
N PHE A 173 -8.31 -20.34 -15.64
CA PHE A 173 -8.81 -19.18 -14.91
C PHE A 173 -9.68 -18.27 -15.79
N ILE A 174 -9.17 -17.88 -16.96
CA ILE A 174 -9.86 -16.95 -17.87
C ILE A 174 -11.02 -17.59 -18.63
N LYS A 175 -11.09 -18.92 -18.67
CA LYS A 175 -12.18 -19.65 -19.34
C LYS A 175 -13.55 -19.26 -18.80
N GLY A 176 -14.51 -19.05 -19.70
CA GLY A 176 -15.88 -18.67 -19.40
C GLY A 176 -16.27 -17.30 -19.96
N LYS A 177 -17.40 -16.78 -19.49
CA LYS A 177 -17.95 -15.48 -19.90
C LYS A 177 -17.65 -14.41 -18.86
N TRP A 178 -17.25 -13.23 -19.33
CA TRP A 178 -16.83 -12.10 -18.53
C TRP A 178 -17.50 -10.83 -19.05
N ARG A 179 -18.21 -10.10 -18.20
CA ARG A 179 -18.94 -8.90 -18.62
C ARG A 179 -18.59 -7.69 -17.76
N ALA A 180 -18.35 -6.58 -18.44
CA ALA A 180 -18.34 -5.25 -17.87
C ALA A 180 -19.54 -4.47 -18.41
N THR A 181 -20.12 -3.64 -17.56
CA THR A 181 -21.23 -2.74 -17.90
C THR A 181 -20.91 -1.35 -17.39
N GLY A 182 -21.44 -0.33 -18.04
CA GLY A 182 -21.37 1.02 -17.50
C GLY A 182 -22.42 1.95 -18.08
N GLU A 183 -22.47 3.14 -17.51
CA GLU A 183 -23.39 4.20 -17.92
C GLU A 183 -22.59 5.32 -18.60
N HIS A 184 -23.08 5.77 -19.74
CA HIS A 184 -22.59 6.93 -20.47
C HIS A 184 -23.71 7.97 -20.49
N SER A 185 -23.68 8.92 -19.55
CA SER A 185 -24.78 9.85 -19.24
C SER A 185 -26.06 9.17 -18.73
N SER A 186 -27.05 9.95 -18.28
CA SER A 186 -28.28 9.47 -17.64
C SER A 186 -29.21 8.62 -18.53
N LYS A 187 -28.86 8.36 -19.80
CA LYS A 187 -29.74 7.68 -20.76
C LYS A 187 -29.10 6.60 -21.62
N HIS A 188 -27.78 6.38 -21.55
CA HIS A 188 -27.13 5.35 -22.37
C HIS A 188 -26.33 4.40 -21.49
N THR A 189 -26.62 3.12 -21.63
CA THR A 189 -25.86 2.03 -21.01
C THR A 189 -24.99 1.38 -22.08
N TRP A 190 -23.78 0.98 -21.72
CA TRP A 190 -22.93 0.14 -22.55
C TRP A 190 -22.64 -1.17 -21.82
N TYR A 191 -22.34 -2.21 -22.59
CA TYR A 191 -21.77 -3.43 -22.04
C TYR A 191 -20.76 -4.01 -23.01
N LEU A 192 -19.81 -4.76 -22.45
CA LEU A 192 -18.87 -5.54 -23.20
C LEU A 192 -18.71 -6.89 -22.52
N GLU A 193 -18.83 -7.96 -23.30
CA GLU A 193 -18.70 -9.33 -22.86
C GLU A 193 -17.62 -10.05 -23.66
N TRP A 194 -16.74 -10.74 -22.95
CA TRP A 194 -15.74 -11.65 -23.49
C TRP A 194 -16.11 -13.08 -23.12
N THR A 195 -15.99 -13.99 -24.08
CA THR A 195 -16.07 -15.43 -23.85
C THR A 195 -14.73 -16.02 -24.24
N PHE A 196 -14.05 -16.72 -23.32
CA PHE A 196 -12.84 -17.48 -23.60
C PHE A 196 -13.14 -18.97 -23.43
N ASN A 197 -12.81 -19.78 -24.44
CA ASN A 197 -12.99 -21.23 -24.37
C ASN A 197 -11.99 -21.96 -25.29
N SER A 198 -11.06 -22.69 -24.68
CA SER A 198 -10.13 -23.60 -25.36
C SER A 198 -9.41 -22.93 -26.54
N GLY A 199 -8.71 -21.84 -26.27
CA GLY A 199 -7.98 -21.07 -27.29
C GLY A 199 -8.85 -20.32 -28.32
N LYS A 200 -10.16 -20.23 -28.11
CA LYS A 200 -11.08 -19.40 -28.90
C LYS A 200 -11.66 -18.30 -28.05
N PHE A 201 -11.81 -17.11 -28.64
CA PHE A 201 -12.48 -15.99 -27.98
C PHE A 201 -13.66 -15.48 -28.80
N LYS A 202 -14.63 -14.89 -28.10
CA LYS A 202 -15.72 -14.12 -28.68
C LYS A 202 -15.97 -12.88 -27.83
N GLN A 203 -16.11 -11.74 -28.47
CA GLN A 203 -16.42 -10.45 -27.88
C GLN A 203 -17.76 -9.96 -28.43
N VAL A 204 -18.68 -9.60 -27.54
CA VAL A 204 -19.98 -9.02 -27.88
C VAL A 204 -20.25 -7.79 -27.02
N GLY A 205 -20.89 -6.76 -27.57
CA GLY A 205 -21.13 -5.55 -26.79
C GLY A 205 -22.23 -4.65 -27.36
N TYR A 206 -22.57 -3.62 -26.57
CA TYR A 206 -23.41 -2.50 -26.98
C TYR A 206 -22.71 -1.16 -26.69
N PRO A 207 -22.59 -0.20 -27.64
CA PRO A 207 -23.03 -0.26 -29.04
C PRO A 207 -22.56 -1.52 -29.79
N PRO A 208 -23.27 -1.98 -30.85
CA PRO A 208 -23.07 -3.32 -31.39
C PRO A 208 -21.62 -3.59 -31.78
N ILE A 209 -21.00 -4.50 -31.02
CA ILE A 209 -19.66 -5.04 -31.30
C ILE A 209 -19.83 -6.55 -31.40
N LEU A 210 -19.23 -7.14 -32.44
CA LEU A 210 -19.10 -8.58 -32.59
C LEU A 210 -17.71 -8.88 -33.14
N GLN A 211 -16.91 -9.60 -32.37
CA GLN A 211 -15.59 -10.05 -32.79
C GLN A 211 -15.34 -11.46 -32.28
N GLU A 212 -14.68 -12.29 -33.08
CA GLU A 212 -14.33 -13.65 -32.69
C GLU A 212 -13.00 -14.04 -33.33
N GLY A 213 -12.34 -15.04 -32.76
CA GLY A 213 -11.08 -15.54 -33.28
C GLY A 213 -10.45 -16.58 -32.37
N LYS A 214 -9.15 -16.77 -32.53
CA LYS A 214 -8.34 -17.62 -31.68
C LYS A 214 -7.43 -16.76 -30.80
N TYR A 215 -7.01 -17.33 -29.69
CA TYR A 215 -6.01 -16.73 -28.83
C TYR A 215 -5.02 -17.77 -28.33
N LYS A 216 -3.84 -17.31 -27.93
CA LYS A 216 -2.89 -18.07 -27.13
C LYS A 216 -2.33 -17.18 -26.03
N ILE A 217 -2.03 -17.77 -24.88
CA ILE A 217 -1.33 -17.08 -23.80
C ILE A 217 0.16 -17.03 -24.15
N VAL A 218 0.73 -15.83 -24.13
CA VAL A 218 2.16 -15.61 -24.47
C VAL A 218 3.01 -15.31 -23.23
N VAL A 219 2.45 -14.61 -22.24
CA VAL A 219 3.14 -14.24 -21.01
C VAL A 219 2.17 -14.38 -19.85
N VAL A 220 2.66 -14.92 -18.74
CA VAL A 220 1.95 -15.00 -17.47
C VAL A 220 2.90 -14.56 -16.36
N GLY A 221 2.42 -13.68 -15.49
CA GLY A 221 3.18 -13.23 -14.32
C GLY A 221 2.75 -11.85 -13.85
N ASN A 222 3.15 -11.50 -12.62
CA ASN A 222 2.83 -10.22 -11.97
C ASN A 222 1.31 -9.93 -11.91
N GLY A 223 0.49 -10.98 -11.76
CA GLY A 223 -0.97 -10.86 -11.76
C GLY A 223 -1.56 -10.46 -13.13
N LYS A 224 -0.79 -10.68 -14.21
CA LYS A 224 -1.18 -10.37 -15.58
C LYS A 224 -1.10 -11.60 -16.47
N ILE A 225 -2.01 -11.67 -17.43
CA ILE A 225 -1.99 -12.60 -18.56
C ILE A 225 -1.94 -11.76 -19.84
N THR A 226 -0.94 -12.02 -20.68
CA THR A 226 -0.86 -11.44 -22.02
C THR A 226 -1.33 -12.48 -23.03
N LEU A 227 -2.32 -12.12 -23.85
CA LEU A 227 -2.84 -12.95 -24.92
C LEU A 227 -2.44 -12.38 -26.28
N GLU A 228 -2.08 -13.26 -27.22
CA GLU A 228 -2.03 -12.94 -28.66
C GLU A 228 -3.32 -13.46 -29.30
N LEU A 229 -4.13 -12.55 -29.83
CA LEU A 229 -5.33 -12.81 -30.62
C LEU A 229 -4.94 -12.92 -32.10
N TYR A 230 -5.49 -13.91 -32.81
CA TYR A 230 -5.20 -14.17 -34.23
C TYR A 230 -6.39 -14.83 -34.93
N GLU A 231 -6.36 -14.86 -36.27
CA GLU A 231 -7.48 -15.33 -37.10
C GLU A 231 -8.80 -14.62 -36.77
N GLN A 232 -8.73 -13.31 -36.52
CA GLN A 232 -9.85 -12.53 -36.01
C GLN A 232 -10.86 -12.19 -37.13
N LYS A 233 -12.14 -12.18 -36.79
CA LYS A 233 -13.25 -11.78 -37.66
C LYS A 233 -14.19 -10.85 -36.90
N GLY A 234 -14.87 -9.94 -37.60
CA GLY A 234 -15.89 -9.06 -37.03
C GLY A 234 -15.51 -7.58 -37.06
N THR A 235 -16.09 -6.80 -36.13
CA THR A 235 -16.07 -5.32 -36.12
C THR A 235 -14.67 -4.72 -36.18
N PHE A 236 -13.70 -5.32 -35.48
CA PHE A 236 -12.32 -4.82 -35.40
C PHE A 236 -11.29 -5.90 -35.76
N GLY A 237 -11.61 -6.76 -36.73
CA GLY A 237 -10.73 -7.87 -37.12
C GLY A 237 -9.36 -7.39 -37.61
N GLU A 238 -8.31 -7.67 -36.84
CA GLU A 238 -6.90 -7.47 -37.20
C GLU A 238 -6.22 -8.83 -37.42
N GLU A 239 -5.14 -8.88 -38.22
CA GLU A 239 -4.39 -10.13 -38.45
C GLU A 239 -3.87 -10.73 -37.13
N LYS A 240 -3.29 -9.86 -36.28
CA LYS A 240 -2.83 -10.19 -34.92
C LYS A 240 -2.98 -8.98 -33.99
N LYS A 241 -3.35 -9.23 -32.74
CA LYS A 241 -3.45 -8.21 -31.69
C LYS A 241 -2.99 -8.79 -30.36
N THR A 242 -2.24 -8.02 -29.57
CA THR A 242 -1.88 -8.41 -28.20
C THR A 242 -2.76 -7.68 -27.21
N ILE A 243 -3.35 -8.42 -26.26
CA ILE A 243 -4.17 -7.85 -25.19
C ILE A 243 -3.60 -8.24 -23.82
N GLU A 244 -3.79 -7.36 -22.83
CA GLU A 244 -3.41 -7.61 -21.44
C GLU A 244 -4.67 -7.78 -20.58
N ILE A 245 -4.66 -8.83 -19.77
CA ILE A 245 -5.65 -9.13 -18.75
C ILE A 245 -4.98 -9.00 -17.39
N VAL A 246 -5.45 -8.08 -16.56
CA VAL A 246 -5.01 -7.95 -15.16
C VAL A 246 -6.00 -8.67 -14.26
N ILE A 247 -5.49 -9.58 -13.44
CA ILE A 247 -6.29 -10.36 -12.49
C ILE A 247 -6.29 -9.66 -11.15
N SER A 248 -7.48 -9.30 -10.65
CA SER A 248 -7.63 -8.91 -9.25
C SER A 248 -7.94 -10.16 -8.42
N SER A 249 -6.91 -10.70 -7.75
CA SER A 249 -7.04 -11.92 -6.93
C SER A 249 -8.08 -11.79 -5.80
N GLN A 250 -8.26 -10.59 -5.26
CA GLN A 250 -9.22 -10.31 -4.18
C GLN A 250 -10.67 -10.30 -4.66
N THR A 251 -10.92 -9.65 -5.80
CA THR A 251 -12.29 -9.39 -6.27
C THR A 251 -12.75 -10.43 -7.29
N LYS A 252 -11.84 -11.29 -7.76
CA LYS A 252 -12.05 -12.21 -8.89
C LYS A 252 -12.55 -11.49 -10.14
N LEU A 253 -12.23 -10.20 -10.28
CA LEU A 253 -12.52 -9.40 -11.46
C LEU A 253 -11.33 -9.44 -12.43
N LEU A 254 -11.65 -9.31 -13.72
CA LEU A 254 -10.67 -9.06 -14.75
C LEU A 254 -10.69 -7.58 -15.16
N ASN A 255 -9.53 -7.06 -15.51
CA ASN A 255 -9.42 -5.84 -16.30
C ASN A 255 -8.81 -6.22 -17.65
N ILE A 256 -9.50 -5.90 -18.75
CA ILE A 256 -9.12 -6.29 -20.11
C ILE A 256 -8.89 -5.02 -20.92
N GLU A 257 -7.71 -4.87 -21.54
CA GLU A 257 -7.37 -3.71 -22.41
C GLU A 257 -7.68 -2.33 -21.79
N ARG A 258 -7.31 -2.13 -20.52
CA ARG A 258 -7.57 -0.91 -19.72
C ARG A 258 -9.02 -0.68 -19.31
N MET A 259 -9.95 -1.56 -19.69
CA MET A 259 -11.32 -1.55 -19.16
C MET A 259 -11.38 -2.38 -17.88
N ASN A 260 -11.96 -1.80 -16.83
CA ASN A 260 -12.02 -2.42 -15.51
C ASN A 260 -13.39 -3.07 -15.25
N GLY A 261 -13.43 -4.00 -14.29
CA GLY A 261 -14.68 -4.48 -13.70
C GLY A 261 -15.38 -5.58 -14.47
N PHE A 262 -14.66 -6.40 -15.23
CA PHE A 262 -15.24 -7.60 -15.82
C PHE A 262 -15.50 -8.64 -14.74
N SER A 263 -16.77 -9.00 -14.58
CA SER A 263 -17.21 -10.05 -13.66
C SER A 263 -17.57 -11.32 -14.43
N LYS A 264 -17.28 -12.48 -13.84
CA LYS A 264 -17.60 -13.78 -14.44
C LYS A 264 -19.11 -14.01 -14.42
N ILE A 265 -19.70 -14.34 -15.57
CA ILE A 265 -21.10 -14.73 -15.67
C ILE A 265 -21.17 -16.26 -15.56
N THR A 266 -21.78 -16.76 -14.50
CA THR A 266 -22.24 -18.15 -14.41
C THR A 266 -23.56 -18.27 -15.17
N GLU A 267 -23.59 -19.14 -16.18
CA GLU A 267 -24.83 -19.62 -16.79
C GLU A 267 -25.51 -20.68 -15.92
#